data_AF-A0A9N9ECN9-F1
#
_entry.id   AF-A0A9N9ECN9-F1
#
_cell.length_a   1.000
_cell.length_b   1.000
_cell.length_c   1.000
_cell.angle_alpha   90.00
_cell.angle_beta   90.00
_cell.angle_gamma   90.00
#
_symmetry.space_group_name_H-M   'P 1'
#
loop_
_entity.id
_entity.type
_entity.pdbx_description
1 polymer ?
#
loop_
_entity_poly.entity_id
_entity_poly.type
_entity_poly.pdbx_seq_one_letter_code
_entity_poly.pdbx_strand_id
1 'polypeptide(L)'
;RILLFPFGNNNNDTVSIYLDFADPKGAPPGWHACVQFALVLWNPDDPTHQIHHNAQHRFTAEESDWGFTRFYEFRKLFSPCERRTRPLIEGEAANITAFVRVLKDPTGVLWHNFINYDSKKETGYVGLKNQGATCYMNSLLQSLYCTNYFRK
;
A
#
# COMPACT_ATOMS: atom_id res chain seq x y z
N ARG A 1 4.08 7.71 10.19
CA ARG A 1 3.38 8.99 10.43
C ARG A 1 2.05 8.94 9.69
N ILE A 2 1.05 9.70 10.12
CA ILE A 2 -0.20 9.84 9.37
C ILE A 2 -0.11 11.14 8.57
N LEU A 3 -0.43 11.09 7.29
CA LEU A 3 -0.59 12.28 6.44
C LEU A 3 -2.08 12.48 6.19
N LEU A 4 -2.56 13.69 6.43
CA LEU A 4 -3.95 14.08 6.25
C LEU A 4 -4.03 15.20 5.20
N PHE A 5 -4.85 14.99 4.18
CA PHE A 5 -5.22 16.01 3.22
C PHE A 5 -6.73 16.26 3.36
N PRO A 6 -7.13 17.27 4.16
CA PRO A 6 -8.54 17.48 4.51
C PRO A 6 -9.40 17.90 3.32
N PHE A 7 -8.80 18.52 2.31
CA PHE A 7 -9.44 18.89 1.04
C PHE A 7 -9.04 17.97 -0.11
N GLY A 8 -8.56 16.78 0.23
CA GLY A 8 -8.13 15.76 -0.71
C GLY A 8 -6.80 16.03 -1.39
N ASN A 9 -6.31 15.00 -2.07
CA ASN A 9 -5.10 15.03 -2.88
C ASN A 9 -5.48 14.92 -4.36
N ASN A 10 -5.60 16.07 -5.03
CA ASN A 10 -6.15 16.21 -6.40
C ASN A 10 -7.64 15.82 -6.55
N ASN A 11 -8.41 15.83 -5.45
CA ASN A 11 -9.86 15.60 -5.45
C ASN A 11 -10.55 16.33 -4.29
N ASN A 12 -11.21 17.46 -4.57
CA ASN A 12 -11.72 18.37 -3.53
C ASN A 12 -12.96 17.87 -2.76
N ASP A 13 -13.61 16.80 -3.21
CA ASP A 13 -14.85 16.29 -2.58
C ASP A 13 -14.60 15.20 -1.52
N THR A 14 -13.34 14.81 -1.32
CA THR A 14 -12.99 13.70 -0.42
C THR A 14 -11.81 14.07 0.47
N VAL A 15 -11.83 13.60 1.73
CA VAL A 15 -10.63 13.57 2.57
C VAL A 15 -9.71 12.45 2.08
N SER A 16 -8.40 12.71 2.05
CA SER A 16 -7.38 11.70 1.81
C SER A 16 -6.55 11.47 3.06
N ILE A 17 -6.26 10.21 3.37
CA ILE A 17 -5.44 9.81 4.53
C ILE A 17 -4.40 8.79 4.07
N TYR A 18 -3.15 9.01 4.44
CA TYR A 18 -2.02 8.14 4.11
C TYR A 18 -1.21 7.77 5.35
N LEU A 19 -0.53 6.65 5.25
CA LEU A 19 0.51 6.22 6.17
C LEU A 19 1.86 6.48 5.49
N ASP A 20 2.73 7.20 6.19
CA ASP A 20 4.06 7.59 5.74
C ASP A 20 5.14 6.94 6.59
N PHE A 21 6.21 6.48 5.95
CA PHE A 21 7.41 6.06 6.64
C PHE A 21 8.25 7.27 7.02
N ALA A 22 8.46 7.45 8.33
CA ALA A 22 8.93 8.71 8.92
C ALA A 22 10.35 9.14 8.50
N ASP A 23 11.25 8.19 8.21
CA ASP A 23 12.65 8.49 7.93
C ASP A 23 13.21 7.64 6.77
N PRO A 24 12.78 7.91 5.54
CA PRO A 24 13.28 7.18 4.38
C PRO A 24 14.75 7.53 4.07
N LYS A 25 15.23 8.71 4.49
CA LYS A 25 16.61 9.17 4.22
C LYS A 25 17.65 8.54 5.15
N GLY A 26 17.25 8.20 6.37
CA GLY A 26 18.07 7.42 7.30
C GLY A 26 18.07 5.91 7.01
N ALA A 27 17.22 5.44 6.10
CA ALA A 27 17.09 4.02 5.79
C ALA A 27 18.31 3.51 5.00
N PRO A 28 18.83 2.30 5.31
CA PRO A 28 19.94 1.72 4.56
C PRO A 28 19.53 1.41 3.11
N PRO A 29 20.49 1.34 2.16
CA PRO A 29 20.19 0.96 0.79
C PRO A 29 19.48 -0.40 0.70
N GLY A 30 18.40 -0.47 -0.08
CA GLY A 30 17.59 -1.69 -0.23
C GLY A 30 16.67 -2.01 0.96
N TRP A 31 16.56 -1.09 1.93
CA TRP A 31 15.60 -1.21 3.02
C TRP A 31 14.17 -1.28 2.49
N HIS A 32 13.37 -2.10 3.17
CA HIS A 32 11.94 -2.19 2.94
C HIS A 32 11.21 -2.60 4.21
N ALA A 33 9.92 -2.26 4.30
CA ALA A 33 9.03 -2.79 5.31
C ALA A 33 7.69 -3.22 4.70
N CYS A 34 7.38 -4.51 4.82
CA CYS A 34 6.08 -5.04 4.45
C CYS A 34 5.12 -4.81 5.62
N VAL A 35 4.09 -4.02 5.37
CA VAL A 35 3.15 -3.58 6.40
C VAL A 35 1.72 -3.87 5.97
N GLN A 36 0.95 -4.50 6.86
CA GLN A 36 -0.51 -4.49 6.81
C GLN A 36 -1.00 -3.40 7.77
N PHE A 37 -1.87 -2.52 7.30
CA PHE A 37 -2.36 -1.43 8.14
C PHE A 37 -3.84 -1.13 7.93
N ALA A 38 -4.45 -0.48 8.92
CA ALA A 38 -5.77 0.11 8.84
C ALA A 38 -5.72 1.55 9.34
N LEU A 39 -6.35 2.47 8.61
CA LEU A 39 -6.57 3.85 9.00
C LEU A 39 -8.03 3.99 9.41
N VAL A 40 -8.27 4.51 10.61
CA VAL A 40 -9.59 4.65 11.23
C VAL A 40 -9.82 6.10 11.57
N LEU A 41 -10.89 6.70 11.05
CA LEU A 41 -11.38 8.02 11.43
C LEU A 41 -12.62 7.83 12.30
N TRP A 42 -12.63 8.42 13.50
CA TRP A 42 -13.68 8.19 14.50
C TRP A 42 -14.01 9.44 15.31
N ASN A 43 -15.25 9.51 15.79
CA ASN A 43 -15.74 10.60 16.65
C ASN A 43 -15.28 10.35 18.11
N PRO A 44 -14.53 11.29 18.74
CA PRO A 44 -14.04 11.12 20.11
C PRO A 44 -15.14 10.97 21.17
N ASP A 45 -16.31 11.58 20.96
CA ASP A 45 -17.45 11.55 21.88
C ASP A 45 -18.31 10.29 21.70
N ASP A 46 -18.21 9.62 20.54
CA ASP A 46 -18.84 8.33 20.26
C ASP A 46 -17.92 7.44 19.39
N PRO A 47 -17.03 6.64 20.01
CA PRO A 47 -16.10 5.79 19.29
C PRO A 47 -16.75 4.68 18.45
N THR A 48 -18.03 4.37 18.70
CA THR A 48 -18.77 3.43 17.84
C THR A 48 -19.02 4.02 16.46
N HIS A 49 -18.97 5.35 16.36
CA HIS A 49 -19.02 6.07 15.10
C HIS A 49 -17.62 6.21 14.50
N GLN A 50 -17.29 5.24 13.65
CA GLN A 50 -16.01 5.19 12.95
C GLN A 50 -16.17 4.73 11.50
N ILE A 51 -15.21 5.12 10.67
CA ILE A 51 -14.98 4.60 9.34
C ILE A 51 -13.53 4.14 9.25
N HIS A 52 -13.28 3.09 8.47
CA HIS A 52 -11.93 2.56 8.33
C HIS A 52 -11.68 1.98 6.95
N HIS A 53 -10.43 2.07 6.52
CA HIS A 53 -9.92 1.37 5.35
C HIS A 53 -8.61 0.69 5.70
N ASN A 54 -8.40 -0.50 5.14
CA ASN A 54 -7.22 -1.31 5.36
C ASN A 54 -6.51 -1.60 4.04
N ALA A 55 -5.19 -1.73 4.12
CA ALA A 55 -4.33 -2.01 3.00
C ALA A 55 -3.12 -2.84 3.44
N GLN A 56 -2.41 -3.35 2.43
CA GLN A 56 -1.12 -3.99 2.55
C GLN A 56 -0.18 -3.33 1.56
N HIS A 57 1.04 -3.03 2.00
CA HIS A 57 2.01 -2.32 1.18
C HIS A 57 3.43 -2.65 1.60
N ARG A 58 4.37 -2.53 0.65
CA ARG A 58 5.81 -2.63 0.89
C ARG A 58 6.40 -1.24 0.78
N PHE A 59 6.68 -0.62 1.92
CA PHE A 59 7.35 0.66 1.97
C PHE A 59 8.82 0.50 1.56
N THR A 60 9.30 1.40 0.71
CA THR A 60 10.71 1.51 0.31
C THR A 60 11.17 2.97 0.42
N ALA A 61 12.41 3.26 0.05
CA ALA A 61 12.88 4.64 -0.03
C ALA A 61 12.20 5.43 -1.17
N GLU A 62 11.81 4.74 -2.24
CA GLU A 62 11.12 5.29 -3.41
C GLU A 62 9.61 5.40 -3.19
N GLU A 63 9.01 4.42 -2.51
CA GLU A 63 7.58 4.38 -2.15
C GLU A 63 7.47 4.49 -0.62
N SER A 64 7.64 5.70 -0.09
CA SER A 64 7.66 5.96 1.37
C SER A 64 6.28 6.17 1.98
N ASP A 65 5.25 6.44 1.18
CA ASP A 65 3.89 6.66 1.63
C ASP A 65 2.87 5.82 0.85
N TRP A 66 1.80 5.42 1.53
CA TRP A 66 0.70 4.68 0.93
C TRP A 66 -0.61 4.92 1.67
N GLY A 67 -1.73 4.93 0.96
CA GLY A 67 -3.02 5.26 1.57
C GLY A 67 -4.15 5.40 0.59
N PHE A 68 -5.11 6.24 0.94
CA PHE A 68 -6.38 6.36 0.24
C PHE A 68 -6.62 7.81 -0.19
N THR A 69 -6.49 8.06 -1.49
CA THR A 69 -6.83 9.36 -2.09
C THR A 69 -8.31 9.72 -1.90
N ARG A 70 -9.19 8.71 -1.91
CA ARG A 70 -10.62 8.86 -1.61
C ARG A 70 -10.96 8.07 -0.35
N PHE A 71 -10.52 8.57 0.81
CA PHE A 71 -10.79 7.90 2.08
C PHE A 71 -12.26 8.06 2.49
N TYR A 72 -12.79 9.29 2.44
CA TYR A 72 -14.21 9.52 2.74
C TYR A 72 -14.73 10.81 2.11
N GLU A 73 -16.03 10.86 1.82
CA GLU A 73 -16.68 12.04 1.25
C GLU A 73 -16.77 13.18 2.27
N PHE A 74 -16.32 14.37 1.87
CA PHE A 74 -16.25 15.54 2.74
C PHE A 74 -17.64 15.92 3.31
N ARG A 75 -18.68 15.86 2.47
CA ARG A 75 -20.06 16.21 2.86
C ARG A 75 -20.62 15.30 3.95
N LYS A 76 -20.17 14.05 4.02
CA LYS A 76 -20.66 13.06 5.00
C LYS A 76 -19.96 13.15 6.36
N LEU A 77 -18.95 14.00 6.51
CA LEU A 77 -18.20 14.15 7.77
C LEU A 77 -18.98 14.95 8.82
N PHE A 78 -19.71 15.97 8.38
CA PHE A 78 -20.38 16.94 9.24
C PHE A 78 -21.89 16.69 9.39
N SER A 79 -22.44 15.76 8.63
CA SER A 79 -23.86 15.41 8.68
C SER A 79 -24.04 14.02 9.27
N PRO A 80 -25.00 13.81 10.19
CA PRO A 80 -25.44 12.48 10.56
C PRO A 80 -25.86 11.73 9.29
N CYS A 81 -25.36 10.52 9.10
CA CYS A 81 -25.61 9.75 7.88
C CYS A 81 -26.19 8.37 8.21
N GLU A 82 -27.04 7.89 7.30
CA GLU A 82 -27.73 6.60 7.33
C GLU A 82 -28.56 6.36 8.61
N ARG A 83 -27.97 5.71 9.61
CA ARG A 83 -28.60 5.17 10.83
C ARG A 83 -28.07 5.83 12.10
N ARG A 84 -27.26 6.87 11.96
CA ARG A 84 -26.50 7.44 13.07
C ARG A 84 -27.07 8.79 13.46
N THR A 85 -27.09 9.05 14.76
CA THR A 85 -27.63 10.28 15.35
C THR A 85 -26.61 11.41 15.40
N ARG A 86 -25.31 11.10 15.26
CA ARG A 86 -24.20 12.04 15.36
C ARG A 86 -23.35 12.07 14.07
N PRO A 87 -22.73 13.21 13.74
CA PRO A 87 -21.74 13.31 12.68
C PRO A 87 -20.38 12.73 13.10
N LEU A 88 -19.49 12.51 12.13
CA LEU A 88 -18.16 11.96 12.39
C LEU A 88 -17.21 13.00 12.98
N ILE A 89 -17.36 14.25 12.55
CA ILE A 89 -16.69 15.41 13.13
C ILE A 89 -17.71 16.15 14.01
N GLU A 90 -17.46 16.18 15.31
CA GLU A 90 -18.30 16.84 16.32
C GLU A 90 -17.38 17.67 17.22
N GLY A 91 -17.83 18.87 17.62
CA GLY A 91 -17.03 19.75 18.48
C GLY A 91 -15.69 20.20 17.87
N GLU A 92 -15.64 20.34 16.54
CA GLU A 92 -14.41 20.64 15.77
C GLU A 92 -13.28 19.61 15.95
N ALA A 93 -13.63 18.38 16.36
CA ALA A 93 -12.67 17.32 16.62
C ALA A 93 -13.05 16.00 15.93
N ALA A 94 -12.03 15.27 15.51
CA ALA A 94 -12.10 13.86 15.14
C ALA A 94 -10.73 13.22 15.35
N ASN A 95 -10.70 11.93 15.64
CA ASN A 95 -9.46 11.20 15.86
C ASN A 95 -9.16 10.29 14.68
N ILE A 96 -7.86 10.23 14.31
CA ILE A 96 -7.36 9.28 13.32
C ILE A 96 -6.42 8.31 14.03
N THR A 97 -6.73 7.02 13.92
CA THR A 97 -5.91 5.95 14.47
C THR A 97 -5.37 5.08 13.35
N ALA A 98 -4.07 4.81 13.37
CA ALA A 98 -3.42 3.88 12.46
C ALA A 98 -3.07 2.59 13.21
N PHE A 99 -3.70 1.48 12.83
CA PHE A 99 -3.29 0.15 13.24
C PHE A 99 -2.26 -0.36 12.25
N VAL A 100 -1.05 -0.66 12.72
CA VAL A 100 0.08 -1.02 11.84
C VAL A 100 0.66 -2.35 12.29
N ARG A 101 0.69 -3.32 11.40
CA ARG A 101 1.32 -4.62 11.58
C ARG A 101 2.47 -4.77 10.60
N VAL A 102 3.70 -4.75 11.12
CA VAL A 102 4.90 -5.03 10.33
C VAL A 102 5.07 -6.54 10.20
N LEU A 103 5.25 -7.02 8.98
CA LEU A 103 5.47 -8.42 8.65
C LEU A 103 6.93 -8.65 8.31
N LYS A 104 7.51 -9.73 8.85
CA LYS A 104 8.83 -10.18 8.43
C LYS A 104 8.71 -10.76 7.03
N ASP A 105 9.56 -10.30 6.12
CA ASP A 105 9.68 -10.81 4.76
C ASP A 105 11.00 -11.58 4.61
N PRO A 106 11.03 -12.89 4.91
CA PRO A 106 12.25 -13.68 4.81
C PRO A 106 12.67 -13.94 3.36
N THR A 107 11.77 -13.81 2.39
CA THR A 107 12.05 -14.07 0.97
C THR A 107 12.48 -12.81 0.23
N GLY A 108 12.24 -11.62 0.81
CA GLY A 108 12.56 -10.34 0.22
C GLY A 108 11.62 -9.92 -0.92
N VAL A 109 10.57 -10.69 -1.19
CA VAL A 109 9.65 -10.48 -2.33
C VAL A 109 8.21 -10.21 -1.93
N LEU A 110 7.89 -10.15 -0.63
CA LEU A 110 6.53 -9.91 -0.18
C LEU A 110 6.06 -8.52 -0.64
N TRP A 111 4.99 -8.51 -1.45
CA TRP A 111 4.41 -7.32 -2.09
C TRP A 111 5.43 -6.49 -2.88
N HIS A 112 6.50 -7.12 -3.36
CA HIS A 112 7.49 -6.49 -4.23
C HIS A 112 6.92 -6.38 -5.66
N ASN A 113 7.02 -5.21 -6.28
CA ASN A 113 6.51 -4.95 -7.64
C ASN A 113 7.48 -5.38 -8.76
N PHE A 114 8.69 -5.81 -8.40
CA PHE A 114 9.79 -6.27 -9.28
C PHE A 114 10.22 -5.24 -10.33
N ILE A 115 9.88 -3.97 -10.14
CA ILE A 115 10.41 -2.88 -10.94
C ILE A 115 11.92 -2.84 -10.70
N ASN A 116 12.71 -2.76 -11.78
CA ASN A 116 14.18 -2.76 -11.76
C ASN A 116 14.84 -4.01 -11.12
N TYR A 117 14.13 -5.13 -11.00
CA TYR A 117 14.71 -6.37 -10.50
C TYR A 117 15.73 -6.97 -11.49
N ASP A 118 17.00 -7.04 -11.09
CA ASP A 118 18.05 -7.70 -11.87
C ASP A 118 18.10 -9.20 -11.56
N SER A 119 17.29 -9.98 -12.28
CA SER A 119 17.26 -11.44 -12.14
C SER A 119 18.62 -12.11 -12.32
N LYS A 120 19.51 -11.55 -13.16
CA LYS A 120 20.81 -12.15 -13.44
C LYS A 120 21.75 -11.97 -12.26
N LYS A 121 21.75 -10.79 -11.65
CA LYS A 121 22.53 -10.52 -10.45
C LYS A 121 22.08 -11.40 -9.28
N GLU A 122 20.77 -11.53 -9.07
CA GLU A 122 20.22 -12.21 -7.89
C GLU A 122 20.19 -13.74 -8.04
N THR A 123 20.02 -14.27 -9.25
CA THR A 123 19.84 -15.71 -9.47
C THR A 123 20.89 -16.35 -10.38
N GLY A 124 21.68 -15.55 -11.11
CA GLY A 124 22.55 -16.02 -12.19
C GLY A 124 21.82 -16.23 -13.53
N TYR A 125 20.49 -16.14 -13.56
CA TYR A 125 19.67 -16.40 -14.75
C TYR A 125 18.91 -15.16 -15.21
N VAL A 126 18.64 -15.07 -16.52
CA VAL A 126 17.87 -13.96 -17.11
C VAL A 126 16.44 -14.43 -17.39
N GLY A 127 15.46 -13.71 -16.84
CA GLY A 127 14.05 -13.95 -17.12
C GLY A 127 13.62 -13.49 -18.52
N LEU A 128 12.45 -13.95 -18.97
CA LEU A 128 11.82 -13.48 -20.21
C LEU A 128 10.79 -12.39 -19.89
N LYS A 129 10.82 -11.29 -20.64
CA LYS A 129 9.76 -10.29 -20.59
C LYS A 129 8.49 -10.88 -21.20
N ASN A 130 7.36 -10.72 -20.50
CA ASN A 130 6.08 -11.14 -21.05
C ASN A 130 5.64 -10.15 -22.15
N GLN A 131 5.36 -10.65 -23.36
CA GLN A 131 4.89 -9.84 -24.49
C GLN A 131 3.41 -10.15 -24.78
N GLY A 132 2.56 -9.96 -23.77
CA GLY A 132 1.11 -10.19 -23.89
C GLY A 132 0.68 -11.56 -23.35
N ALA A 133 -0.11 -12.31 -24.13
CA ALA A 133 -0.71 -13.57 -23.71
C ALA A 133 0.21 -14.81 -23.88
N THR A 134 1.52 -14.65 -23.73
CA THR A 134 2.53 -15.71 -23.98
C THR A 134 3.10 -16.32 -22.69
N CYS A 135 2.40 -16.20 -21.56
CA CYS A 135 2.87 -16.69 -20.26
C CYS A 135 3.21 -18.20 -20.25
N TYR A 136 2.43 -19.02 -20.97
CA TYR A 136 2.71 -20.45 -21.14
C TYR A 136 3.99 -20.69 -21.96
N MET A 137 4.22 -19.88 -22.99
CA MET A 137 5.37 -20.01 -23.89
C MET A 137 6.67 -19.63 -23.17
N ASN A 138 6.66 -18.58 -22.34
CA ASN A 138 7.81 -18.22 -21.52
C ASN A 138 8.22 -19.37 -20.57
N SER A 139 7.23 -20.01 -19.96
CA SER A 139 7.45 -21.15 -19.06
C SER A 139 8.02 -22.35 -19.80
N LEU A 140 7.51 -22.65 -21.01
CA LEU A 140 8.02 -23.72 -21.87
C LEU A 140 9.45 -23.46 -22.33
N LEU A 141 9.73 -22.25 -22.85
CA LEU A 141 11.05 -21.86 -23.34
C LEU A 141 12.11 -21.92 -22.23
N GLN A 142 11.78 -21.42 -21.04
CA GLN A 142 12.68 -21.51 -19.89
C GLN A 142 12.89 -22.98 -19.47
N SER A 143 11.85 -23.81 -19.49
CA SER A 143 11.98 -25.25 -19.17
C SER A 143 12.88 -25.99 -20.16
N LEU A 144 12.73 -25.72 -21.47
CA LEU A 144 13.57 -26.28 -22.53
C LEU A 144 15.02 -25.79 -22.40
N TYR A 145 15.23 -24.50 -22.13
CA TYR A 145 16.56 -23.92 -21.93
C TYR A 145 17.29 -24.52 -20.71
N CYS A 146 16.58 -24.70 -19.59
CA CYS A 146 17.13 -25.32 -18.38
C CYS A 146 17.36 -26.83 -18.54
N THR A 147 16.76 -27.45 -19.56
CA THR A 147 17.03 -28.84 -19.92
C THR A 147 18.25 -28.90 -20.85
N ASN A 148 19.44 -28.96 -20.25
CA ASN A 148 20.74 -28.88 -20.95
C ASN A 148 20.89 -29.83 -22.16
N TYR A 149 20.17 -30.96 -22.18
CA TYR A 149 20.15 -31.90 -23.31
C TYR A 149 19.72 -31.24 -24.64
N PHE A 150 18.76 -30.30 -24.59
CA PHE A 150 18.23 -29.60 -25.77
C PHE A 150 18.99 -28.32 -26.13
N ARG A 151 19.94 -27.88 -25.29
CA ARG A 151 20.62 -26.57 -25.41
C ARG A 151 21.93 -26.62 -26.22
N LYS A 152 22.08 -27.59 -27.13
CA LYS A 152 23.28 -27.73 -27.97
C LYS A 152 23.12 -27.03 -29.31
#